data_AF-A0AA38J7L6-F1
#
_entry.id   AF-A0AA38J7L6-F1
#
_cell.length_a   1.000
_cell.length_b   1.000
_cell.length_c   1.000
_cell.angle_alpha   90.00
_cell.angle_beta   90.00
_cell.angle_gamma   90.00
#
_symmetry.space_group_name_H-M   'P 1'
#
loop_
_entity.id
_entity.type
_entity.pdbx_description
1 polymer ?
#
loop_
_entity_poly.entity_id
_entity_poly.type
_entity_poly.pdbx_seq_one_letter_code
_entity_poly.pdbx_strand_id
1 'polypeptide(L)'
;MIFGIAKMREWWFRASSSELAFRAMALSNEDRSQMIGPDASDAMGSLDGRTWERPQAFYAVQSYVPELLHLRELLIYFMKASRVVWLRFMSEFEEGGEISCATQEQIDRAFMEKTNDLNEAAFGMYRQTARVNPTISLSQYNSRQMYKFNGTSDFLQSLSPEMRRWFRKITRRQDSSGINRQEKLKLAEHHQKVAEARTKKDQTNAAKRLAAEQEIDAIIPILTLTELESRLLKGVDRYLTVNDLTRYLKWHKKNGIAAIERYLEARTSGDFVNAEVEGEEDHPEVTVEDLGGNSDGYDSEEEYYRT
;
A
#
# COMPACT_ATOMS: atom_id res chain seq x y z
N MET A 1 6.21 -1.71 -9.08
CA MET A 1 5.50 -2.67 -9.95
C MET A 1 4.72 -1.91 -11.04
N ILE A 2 5.38 -1.05 -11.83
CA ILE A 2 4.72 -0.16 -12.82
C ILE A 2 5.40 -0.22 -14.19
N PHE A 3 6.63 -0.75 -14.28
CA PHE A 3 7.36 -0.96 -15.54
C PHE A 3 6.80 -2.08 -16.45
N GLY A 4 5.79 -2.84 -16.01
CA GLY A 4 5.35 -4.08 -16.69
C GLY A 4 4.23 -3.93 -17.72
N ILE A 5 3.37 -2.91 -17.59
CA ILE A 5 2.10 -2.87 -18.34
C ILE A 5 2.29 -2.28 -19.75
N ALA A 6 3.19 -1.29 -19.91
CA ALA A 6 3.49 -0.61 -21.17
C ALA A 6 4.07 -1.54 -22.25
N LYS A 7 4.89 -2.52 -21.84
CA LYS A 7 5.57 -3.44 -22.76
C LYS A 7 4.67 -4.55 -23.26
N MET A 8 3.72 -5.03 -22.46
CA MET A 8 2.83 -6.13 -22.82
C MET A 8 2.02 -5.87 -24.10
N ARG A 9 1.67 -4.61 -24.38
CA ARG A 9 0.88 -4.23 -25.57
C ARG A 9 1.71 -4.20 -26.87
N GLU A 10 2.95 -3.74 -26.82
CA GLU A 10 3.90 -3.83 -27.95
C GLU A 10 4.39 -5.27 -28.19
N TRP A 11 4.45 -6.04 -27.09
CA TRP A 11 4.69 -7.48 -27.08
C TRP A 11 3.65 -8.25 -27.91
N TRP A 12 2.37 -7.94 -27.73
CA TRP A 12 1.28 -8.73 -28.33
C TRP A 12 1.01 -8.37 -29.80
N PHE A 13 1.09 -7.07 -30.18
CA PHE A 13 0.95 -6.68 -31.58
C PHE A 13 2.10 -7.18 -32.48
N ARG A 14 3.26 -7.54 -31.90
CA ARG A 14 4.42 -8.10 -32.63
C ARG A 14 4.54 -9.63 -32.52
N ALA A 15 3.92 -10.28 -31.55
CA ALA A 15 3.86 -11.73 -31.42
C ALA A 15 2.65 -12.26 -32.18
N SER A 16 2.78 -12.40 -33.50
CA SER A 16 1.85 -13.21 -34.27
C SER A 16 1.83 -14.62 -33.70
N SER A 17 0.63 -15.13 -33.46
CA SER A 17 0.30 -16.49 -33.04
C SER A 17 0.48 -16.78 -31.55
N SER A 18 -0.66 -17.14 -30.96
CA SER A 18 -0.98 -17.68 -29.65
C SER A 18 -0.03 -18.75 -29.07
N GLU A 19 0.97 -19.20 -29.83
CA GLU A 19 1.90 -20.26 -29.47
C GLU A 19 3.07 -19.77 -28.58
N LEU A 20 3.50 -18.51 -28.73
CA LEU A 20 4.56 -17.90 -27.91
C LEU A 20 4.08 -17.52 -26.51
N ALA A 21 2.84 -17.03 -26.39
CA ALA A 21 2.22 -16.74 -25.10
C ALA A 21 1.95 -18.02 -24.29
N PHE A 22 1.59 -19.13 -24.96
CA PHE A 22 1.42 -20.43 -24.33
C PHE A 22 2.74 -21.05 -23.87
N ARG A 23 3.83 -20.88 -24.62
CA ARG A 23 5.18 -21.27 -24.19
C ARG A 23 5.66 -20.46 -22.98
N ALA A 24 5.39 -19.16 -22.92
CA ALA A 24 5.73 -18.32 -21.76
C ALA A 24 4.91 -18.67 -20.49
N MET A 25 3.72 -19.29 -20.65
CA MET A 25 2.87 -19.72 -19.52
C MET A 25 3.18 -21.12 -18.97
N ALA A 26 3.91 -21.94 -19.72
CA ALA A 26 4.27 -23.30 -19.32
C ALA A 26 5.63 -23.34 -18.61
N LEU A 27 5.79 -22.58 -17.52
CA LEU A 27 6.96 -22.70 -16.65
C LEU A 27 6.96 -24.06 -15.94
N SER A 28 7.50 -25.07 -16.61
CA SER A 28 7.81 -26.37 -16.03
C SER A 28 9.01 -26.25 -15.07
N ASN A 29 9.47 -27.36 -14.50
CA ASN A 29 10.68 -27.35 -13.66
C ASN A 29 11.94 -26.90 -14.42
N GLU A 30 11.94 -26.94 -15.76
CA GLU A 30 13.12 -26.78 -16.62
C GLU A 30 13.41 -25.32 -17.02
N ASP A 31 12.43 -24.41 -17.03
CA ASP A 31 12.66 -23.00 -17.40
C ASP A 31 13.25 -22.14 -16.27
N ARG A 32 13.51 -22.73 -15.10
CA ARG A 32 13.90 -22.02 -13.86
C ARG A 32 15.39 -21.76 -13.76
N SER A 33 16.20 -22.55 -14.48
CA SER A 33 17.62 -22.29 -14.71
C SER A 33 17.85 -21.21 -15.77
N GLN A 34 16.83 -20.82 -16.53
CA GLN A 34 16.97 -19.86 -17.63
C GLN A 34 17.11 -18.40 -17.16
N MET A 35 16.61 -18.07 -15.96
CA MET A 35 16.68 -16.71 -15.41
C MET A 35 17.76 -16.49 -14.34
N ILE A 36 18.15 -17.53 -13.58
CA ILE A 36 19.09 -17.43 -12.44
C ILE A 36 20.12 -18.59 -12.45
N GLY A 37 20.10 -19.47 -13.46
CA GLY A 37 21.08 -20.55 -13.57
C GLY A 37 22.45 -20.08 -14.10
N PRO A 38 23.49 -20.92 -13.99
CA PRO A 38 24.82 -20.59 -14.49
C PRO A 38 24.86 -20.38 -16.01
N ASP A 39 23.94 -21.01 -16.75
CA ASP A 39 23.80 -20.87 -18.21
C ASP A 39 22.76 -19.79 -18.61
N ALA A 40 22.26 -19.02 -17.65
CA ALA A 40 21.24 -18.01 -17.90
C ALA A 40 21.81 -16.84 -18.72
N SER A 41 21.15 -16.54 -19.83
CA SER A 41 21.44 -15.36 -20.66
C SER A 41 20.28 -14.38 -20.61
N ASP A 42 20.53 -13.13 -20.97
CA ASP A 42 19.50 -12.10 -21.03
C ASP A 42 18.39 -12.48 -22.01
N ALA A 43 18.74 -13.05 -23.16
CA ALA A 43 17.75 -13.56 -24.12
C ALA A 43 16.95 -14.75 -23.56
N MET A 44 17.59 -15.68 -22.86
CA MET A 44 16.92 -16.88 -22.32
C MET A 44 16.07 -16.56 -21.08
N GLY A 45 16.43 -15.54 -20.32
CA GLY A 45 15.64 -15.05 -19.20
C GLY A 45 14.51 -14.09 -19.59
N SER A 46 14.31 -13.82 -20.89
CA SER A 46 13.20 -13.03 -21.39
C SER A 46 11.99 -13.91 -21.74
N LEU A 47 10.79 -13.39 -21.57
CA LEU A 47 9.57 -14.15 -21.85
C LEU A 47 9.29 -14.30 -23.37
N ASP A 48 9.94 -13.51 -24.23
CA ASP A 48 9.79 -13.50 -25.70
C ASP A 48 11.03 -14.08 -26.41
N GLY A 49 12.02 -14.55 -25.65
CA GLY A 49 13.29 -15.04 -26.19
C GLY A 49 14.18 -13.95 -26.79
N ARG A 50 13.93 -12.66 -26.50
CA ARG A 50 14.72 -11.52 -27.00
C ARG A 50 15.61 -10.93 -25.91
N THR A 51 16.72 -10.32 -26.33
CA THR A 51 17.59 -9.58 -25.40
C THR A 51 16.83 -8.49 -24.66
N TRP A 52 17.12 -8.31 -23.38
CA TRP A 52 16.47 -7.28 -22.57
C TRP A 52 16.83 -5.89 -23.12
N GLU A 53 15.94 -4.91 -22.97
CA GLU A 53 16.27 -3.51 -23.33
C GLU A 53 17.48 -2.97 -22.58
N ARG A 54 17.73 -3.51 -21.38
CA ARG A 54 18.89 -3.18 -20.55
C ARG A 54 19.57 -4.47 -20.07
N PRO A 55 20.35 -5.15 -20.92
CA PRO A 55 21.02 -6.41 -20.57
C PRO A 55 21.91 -6.29 -19.33
N GLN A 56 22.51 -5.11 -19.11
CA GLN A 56 23.34 -4.83 -17.94
C GLN A 56 22.60 -5.03 -16.61
N ALA A 57 21.27 -4.80 -16.58
CA ALA A 57 20.49 -5.04 -15.37
C ALA A 57 20.36 -6.53 -15.06
N PHE A 58 20.22 -7.36 -16.10
CA PHE A 58 20.19 -8.81 -15.96
C PHE A 58 21.52 -9.32 -15.40
N TYR A 59 22.65 -8.91 -15.98
CA TYR A 59 23.97 -9.35 -15.52
C TYR A 59 24.34 -8.82 -14.14
N ALA A 60 23.90 -7.61 -13.77
CA ALA A 60 24.07 -7.11 -12.41
C ALA A 60 23.34 -7.98 -11.39
N VAL A 61 22.09 -8.38 -11.66
CA VAL A 61 21.36 -9.32 -10.79
C VAL A 61 22.08 -10.66 -10.73
N GLN A 62 22.55 -11.18 -11.88
CA GLN A 62 23.31 -12.44 -11.95
C GLN A 62 24.57 -12.42 -11.07
N SER A 63 25.30 -11.31 -11.02
CA SER A 63 26.50 -11.22 -10.16
C SER A 63 26.19 -11.37 -8.67
N TYR A 64 24.98 -11.03 -8.23
CA TYR A 64 24.56 -11.18 -6.82
C TYR A 64 23.92 -12.53 -6.50
N VAL A 65 23.62 -13.36 -7.50
CA VAL A 65 22.99 -14.67 -7.29
C VAL A 65 23.75 -15.55 -6.28
N PRO A 66 25.10 -15.64 -6.29
CA PRO A 66 25.82 -16.44 -5.31
C PRO A 66 25.66 -15.95 -3.87
N GLU A 67 25.45 -14.66 -3.67
CA GLU A 67 25.31 -14.02 -2.35
C GLU A 67 23.86 -14.07 -1.83
N LEU A 68 22.89 -14.24 -2.71
CA LEU A 68 21.47 -14.22 -2.40
C LEU A 68 20.87 -15.64 -2.34
N LEU A 69 21.18 -16.35 -1.25
CA LEU A 69 20.78 -17.75 -0.98
C LEU A 69 19.27 -18.04 -1.17
N HIS A 70 18.40 -17.05 -0.99
CA HIS A 70 16.94 -17.21 -1.10
C HIS A 70 16.33 -16.60 -2.37
N LEU A 71 17.12 -15.95 -3.23
CA LEU A 71 16.60 -15.29 -4.43
C LEU A 71 15.84 -16.25 -5.34
N ARG A 72 16.35 -17.47 -5.47
CA ARG A 72 15.72 -18.53 -6.27
C ARG A 72 14.32 -18.87 -5.78
N GLU A 73 14.17 -19.11 -4.48
CA GLU A 73 12.88 -19.46 -3.89
C GLU A 73 11.91 -18.29 -3.95
N LEU A 74 12.38 -17.07 -3.66
CA LEU A 74 11.57 -15.85 -3.76
C LEU A 74 11.06 -15.62 -5.19
N LEU A 75 11.90 -15.81 -6.22
CA LEU A 75 11.47 -15.68 -7.61
C LEU A 75 10.39 -16.72 -7.94
N ILE A 76 10.52 -17.96 -7.45
CA ILE A 76 9.52 -19.02 -7.67
C ILE A 76 8.18 -18.63 -7.06
N TYR A 77 8.17 -18.16 -5.80
CA TYR A 77 6.95 -17.71 -5.14
C TYR A 77 6.32 -16.53 -5.90
N PHE A 78 7.13 -15.56 -6.30
CA PHE A 78 6.70 -14.41 -7.09
C PHE A 78 6.05 -14.84 -8.41
N MET A 79 6.68 -15.73 -9.18
CA MET A 79 6.15 -16.18 -10.47
C MET A 79 4.86 -17.00 -10.33
N LYS A 80 4.76 -17.84 -9.28
CA LYS A 80 3.52 -18.58 -8.99
C LYS A 80 2.36 -17.64 -8.66
N ALA A 81 2.60 -16.62 -7.83
CA ALA A 81 1.58 -15.63 -7.49
C ALA A 81 1.22 -14.77 -8.70
N SER A 82 2.21 -14.31 -9.46
CA SER A 82 2.02 -13.46 -10.64
C SER A 82 1.26 -14.18 -11.75
N ARG A 83 1.47 -15.49 -11.93
CA ARG A 83 0.73 -16.31 -12.91
C ARG A 83 -0.78 -16.20 -12.78
N VAL A 84 -1.31 -16.18 -11.55
CA VAL A 84 -2.76 -16.06 -11.31
C VAL A 84 -3.28 -14.72 -11.83
N VAL A 85 -2.56 -13.64 -11.54
CA VAL A 85 -2.92 -12.30 -11.98
C VAL A 85 -2.79 -12.17 -13.51
N TRP A 86 -1.71 -12.70 -14.08
CA TRP A 86 -1.49 -12.67 -15.52
C TRP A 86 -2.55 -13.47 -16.28
N LEU A 87 -2.95 -14.65 -15.81
CA LEU A 87 -4.04 -15.42 -16.44
C LEU A 87 -5.34 -14.60 -16.50
N ARG A 88 -5.69 -13.91 -15.41
CA ARG A 88 -6.87 -13.03 -15.37
C ARG A 88 -6.75 -11.83 -16.31
N PHE A 89 -5.55 -11.25 -16.44
CA PHE A 89 -5.34 -10.12 -17.35
C PHE A 89 -5.34 -10.56 -18.82
N MET A 90 -4.81 -11.74 -19.10
CA MET A 90 -4.65 -12.25 -20.46
C MET A 90 -5.95 -12.81 -21.05
N SER A 91 -6.95 -13.15 -20.23
CA SER A 91 -8.25 -13.66 -20.72
C SER A 91 -8.98 -12.66 -21.62
N GLU A 92 -8.76 -11.35 -21.44
CA GLU A 92 -9.34 -10.31 -22.31
C GLU A 92 -8.73 -10.32 -23.73
N PHE A 93 -7.54 -10.90 -23.89
CA PHE A 93 -6.78 -10.98 -25.13
C PHE A 93 -6.86 -12.36 -25.81
N GLU A 94 -7.50 -13.35 -25.18
CA GLU A 94 -7.73 -14.65 -25.80
C GLU A 94 -8.65 -14.53 -27.04
N GLU A 95 -8.61 -15.52 -27.92
CA GLU A 95 -9.48 -15.56 -29.09
C GLU A 95 -10.96 -15.54 -28.66
N GLY A 96 -11.71 -14.54 -29.12
CA GLY A 96 -13.09 -14.29 -28.65
C GLY A 96 -13.21 -13.43 -27.39
N GLY A 97 -12.08 -13.02 -26.79
CA GLY A 97 -12.03 -12.06 -25.68
C GLY A 97 -12.40 -10.64 -26.10
N GLU A 98 -12.69 -9.77 -25.12
CA GLU A 98 -13.19 -8.41 -25.36
C GLU A 98 -12.24 -7.56 -26.21
N ILE A 99 -10.93 -7.67 -25.98
CA ILE A 99 -9.91 -6.93 -26.73
C ILE A 99 -9.65 -7.60 -28.09
N SER A 100 -9.69 -8.93 -28.16
CA SER A 100 -9.56 -9.65 -29.44
C SER A 100 -10.72 -9.36 -30.40
N CYS A 101 -11.92 -9.07 -29.88
CA CYS A 101 -13.10 -8.73 -30.67
C CYS A 101 -13.24 -7.22 -30.94
N ALA A 102 -12.41 -6.37 -30.31
CA ALA A 102 -12.51 -4.93 -30.44
C ALA A 102 -12.08 -4.47 -31.84
N THR A 103 -12.85 -3.57 -32.43
CA THR A 103 -12.47 -2.93 -33.70
C THR A 103 -11.29 -1.99 -33.48
N GLN A 104 -10.53 -1.70 -34.55
CA GLN A 104 -9.42 -0.75 -34.47
C GLN A 104 -9.88 0.62 -33.95
N GLU A 105 -11.06 1.10 -34.37
CA GLU A 105 -11.64 2.36 -33.86
C GLU A 105 -11.97 2.32 -32.36
N GLN A 106 -12.33 1.16 -31.81
CA GLN A 106 -12.56 0.99 -30.38
C GLN A 106 -11.23 0.97 -29.62
N ILE A 107 -10.22 0.29 -30.16
CA ILE A 107 -8.87 0.23 -29.59
C ILE A 107 -8.22 1.63 -29.58
N ASP A 108 -8.41 2.40 -30.65
CA ASP A 108 -7.89 3.77 -30.78
C ASP A 108 -8.61 4.72 -29.83
N ARG A 109 -9.93 4.57 -29.64
CA ARG A 109 -10.69 5.34 -28.63
C ARG A 109 -10.35 4.95 -27.21
N ALA A 110 -10.07 3.67 -26.97
CA ALA A 110 -9.62 3.14 -25.68
C ALA A 110 -8.11 3.34 -25.46
N PHE A 111 -7.41 4.03 -26.37
CA PHE A 111 -6.01 4.31 -26.21
C PHE A 111 -5.78 5.14 -24.95
N MET A 112 -5.17 4.51 -23.96
CA MET A 112 -4.56 5.17 -22.81
C MET A 112 -3.05 5.22 -23.04
N GLU A 113 -2.42 6.30 -22.55
CA GLU A 113 -0.97 6.41 -22.63
C GLU A 113 -0.28 5.25 -21.91
N LYS A 114 0.90 4.87 -22.44
CA LYS A 114 1.64 3.68 -22.01
C LYS A 114 2.03 3.72 -20.53
N THR A 115 2.24 4.92 -19.99
CA THR A 115 2.56 5.15 -18.57
C THR A 115 1.47 5.98 -17.92
N ASN A 116 1.22 5.69 -16.64
CA ASN A 116 0.33 6.50 -15.82
C ASN A 116 0.90 7.89 -15.54
N ASP A 117 2.14 8.20 -15.98
CA ASP A 117 2.86 9.43 -15.69
C ASP A 117 2.06 10.68 -16.05
N LEU A 118 1.35 10.69 -17.19
CA LEU A 118 0.51 11.83 -17.55
C LEU A 118 -0.75 11.95 -16.72
N ASN A 119 -1.37 10.84 -16.32
CA ASN A 119 -2.52 10.86 -15.41
C ASN A 119 -2.09 11.30 -14.01
N GLU A 120 -0.93 10.85 -13.55
CA GLU A 120 -0.30 11.26 -12.29
C GLU A 120 0.08 12.73 -12.32
N ALA A 121 0.65 13.20 -13.44
CA ALA A 121 0.94 14.61 -13.66
C ALA A 121 -0.35 15.44 -13.67
N ALA A 122 -1.40 14.99 -14.37
CA ALA A 122 -2.70 15.67 -14.41
C ALA A 122 -3.35 15.74 -13.02
N PHE A 123 -3.24 14.68 -12.24
CA PHE A 123 -3.70 14.66 -10.85
C PHE A 123 -2.86 15.59 -9.96
N GLY A 124 -1.54 15.58 -10.12
CA GLY A 124 -0.62 16.52 -9.45
C GLY A 124 -0.96 17.98 -9.76
N MET A 125 -1.20 18.30 -11.03
CA MET A 125 -1.65 19.62 -11.49
C MET A 125 -3.00 20.02 -10.89
N TYR A 126 -3.94 19.07 -10.82
CA TYR A 126 -5.22 19.29 -10.16
C TYR A 126 -5.03 19.63 -8.68
N ARG A 127 -4.24 18.83 -7.95
CA ARG A 127 -3.95 19.06 -6.53
C ARG A 127 -3.33 20.44 -6.30
N GLN A 128 -2.34 20.82 -7.11
CA GLN A 128 -1.72 22.14 -7.01
C GLN A 128 -2.73 23.26 -7.29
N THR A 129 -3.56 23.10 -8.33
CA THR A 129 -4.59 24.08 -8.69
C THR A 129 -5.65 24.22 -7.60
N ALA A 130 -6.09 23.12 -7.01
CA ALA A 130 -7.06 23.10 -5.91
C ALA A 130 -6.49 23.74 -4.64
N ARG A 131 -5.18 23.58 -4.36
CA ARG A 131 -4.52 24.27 -3.25
C ARG A 131 -4.48 25.78 -3.43
N VAL A 132 -4.11 26.25 -4.63
CA VAL A 132 -4.05 27.70 -4.93
C VAL A 132 -5.44 28.32 -5.06
N ASN A 133 -6.40 27.55 -5.59
CA ASN A 133 -7.78 27.98 -5.81
C ASN A 133 -8.76 27.03 -5.10
N PRO A 134 -8.90 27.08 -3.77
CA PRO A 134 -9.72 26.14 -3.00
C PRO A 134 -11.22 26.22 -3.32
N THR A 135 -11.64 27.29 -3.99
CA THR A 135 -13.03 27.49 -4.40
C THR A 135 -13.36 26.85 -5.77
N ILE A 136 -12.36 26.41 -6.54
CA ILE A 136 -12.58 25.78 -7.85
C ILE A 136 -13.31 24.45 -7.68
N SER A 137 -14.37 24.21 -8.45
CA SER A 137 -14.99 22.89 -8.50
C SER A 137 -14.25 21.97 -9.48
N LEU A 138 -14.35 20.65 -9.29
CA LEU A 138 -13.79 19.68 -10.21
C LEU A 138 -14.34 19.87 -11.64
N SER A 139 -15.66 20.11 -11.77
CA SER A 139 -16.29 20.41 -13.06
C SER A 139 -15.70 21.65 -13.74
N GLN A 140 -15.43 22.71 -12.97
CA GLN A 140 -14.80 23.92 -13.50
C GLN A 140 -13.34 23.68 -13.91
N TYR A 141 -12.58 22.91 -13.11
CA TYR A 141 -11.22 22.51 -13.45
C TYR A 141 -11.20 21.69 -14.76
N ASN A 142 -12.02 20.65 -14.85
CA ASN A 142 -12.13 19.79 -16.04
C ASN A 142 -12.52 20.61 -17.27
N SER A 143 -13.47 21.53 -17.13
CA SER A 143 -13.88 22.43 -18.23
C SER A 143 -12.73 23.30 -18.71
N ARG A 144 -11.87 23.81 -17.81
CA ARG A 144 -10.68 24.61 -18.18
C ARG A 144 -9.60 23.78 -18.86
N GLN A 145 -9.38 22.55 -18.40
CA GLN A 145 -8.44 21.64 -19.06
C GLN A 145 -8.94 21.30 -20.47
N MET A 146 -10.22 20.93 -20.59
CA MET A 146 -10.83 20.61 -21.88
C MET A 146 -10.86 21.79 -22.84
N TYR A 147 -11.08 23.00 -22.34
CA TYR A 147 -11.00 24.21 -23.15
C TYR A 147 -9.63 24.36 -23.84
N LYS A 148 -8.55 24.00 -23.15
CA LYS A 148 -7.18 24.03 -23.68
C LYS A 148 -6.91 22.86 -24.62
N PHE A 149 -7.20 21.64 -24.17
CA PHE A 149 -6.90 20.42 -24.93
C PHE A 149 -7.68 20.32 -26.24
N ASN A 150 -8.96 20.70 -26.24
CA ASN A 150 -9.81 20.56 -27.42
C ASN A 150 -9.72 21.75 -28.38
N GLY A 151 -8.82 22.71 -28.15
CA GLY A 151 -8.76 23.94 -28.96
C GLY A 151 -10.08 24.71 -28.95
N THR A 152 -10.85 24.64 -27.85
CA THR A 152 -12.21 25.20 -27.79
C THR A 152 -12.23 26.71 -27.99
N SER A 153 -11.09 27.39 -27.76
CA SER A 153 -10.92 28.81 -28.07
C SER A 153 -11.14 29.11 -29.55
N ASP A 154 -10.59 28.30 -30.45
CA ASP A 154 -10.67 28.54 -31.90
C ASP A 154 -12.09 28.29 -32.39
N PHE A 155 -12.75 27.27 -31.85
CA PHE A 155 -14.18 27.04 -32.07
C PHE A 155 -15.03 28.20 -31.56
N LEU A 156 -14.78 28.73 -30.35
CA LEU A 156 -15.54 29.88 -29.84
C LEU A 156 -15.33 31.15 -30.69
N GLN A 157 -14.16 31.31 -31.30
CA GLN A 157 -13.88 32.43 -32.20
C GLN A 157 -14.65 32.33 -33.53
N SER A 158 -14.83 31.12 -34.06
CA SER A 158 -15.59 30.89 -35.30
C SER A 158 -17.11 31.09 -35.11
N LEU A 159 -17.61 31.05 -33.87
CA LEU A 159 -19.04 31.24 -33.57
C LEU A 159 -19.51 32.70 -33.70
N SER A 160 -20.75 32.85 -34.17
CA SER A 160 -21.41 34.16 -34.21
C SER A 160 -21.61 34.76 -32.81
N PRO A 161 -21.70 36.09 -32.68
CA PRO A 161 -21.98 36.75 -31.40
C PRO A 161 -23.32 36.33 -30.77
N GLU A 162 -24.30 35.94 -31.59
CA GLU A 162 -25.60 35.45 -31.13
C GLU A 162 -25.51 34.04 -30.53
N MET A 163 -24.81 33.12 -31.19
CA MET A 163 -24.53 31.79 -30.66
C MET A 163 -23.76 31.87 -29.33
N ARG A 164 -22.77 32.76 -29.25
CA ARG A 164 -22.02 33.02 -28.00
C ARG A 164 -22.91 33.57 -26.87
N ARG A 165 -23.93 34.38 -27.18
CA ARG A 165 -24.92 34.83 -26.18
C ARG A 165 -25.81 33.68 -25.72
N TRP A 166 -26.24 32.82 -26.66
CA TRP A 166 -27.05 31.66 -26.36
C TRP A 166 -26.32 30.64 -25.47
N PHE A 167 -25.07 30.29 -25.79
CA PHE A 167 -24.26 29.41 -24.94
C PHE A 167 -24.09 29.96 -23.52
N ARG A 168 -23.79 31.26 -23.36
CA ARG A 168 -23.73 31.90 -22.04
C ARG A 168 -25.05 31.78 -21.26
N LYS A 169 -26.19 31.88 -21.95
CA LYS A 169 -27.51 31.69 -21.32
C LYS A 169 -27.70 30.26 -20.82
N ILE A 170 -27.29 29.26 -21.60
CA ILE A 170 -27.36 27.84 -21.22
C ILE A 170 -26.44 27.54 -20.04
N THR A 171 -25.18 27.96 -20.12
CA THR A 171 -24.20 27.73 -19.04
C THR A 171 -24.68 28.35 -17.74
N ARG A 172 -25.22 29.58 -17.76
CA ARG A 172 -25.80 30.21 -16.56
C ARG A 172 -26.98 29.41 -16.00
N ARG A 173 -27.85 28.85 -16.86
CA ARG A 173 -28.96 27.99 -16.42
C ARG A 173 -28.43 26.72 -15.77
N GLN A 174 -27.39 26.10 -16.33
CA GLN A 174 -26.73 24.94 -15.74
C GLN A 174 -26.06 25.29 -14.40
N ASP A 175 -25.33 26.40 -14.31
CA ASP A 175 -24.71 26.85 -13.06
C ASP A 175 -25.76 27.17 -11.97
N SER A 176 -26.92 27.71 -12.38
CA SER A 176 -28.03 27.98 -11.47
C SER A 176 -28.70 26.73 -10.90
N SER A 177 -28.41 25.53 -11.43
CA SER A 177 -28.93 24.26 -10.90
C SER A 177 -28.41 23.94 -9.50
N GLY A 178 -27.29 24.54 -9.07
CA GLY A 178 -26.72 24.31 -7.75
C GLY A 178 -26.04 22.93 -7.56
N ILE A 179 -25.87 22.14 -8.63
CA ILE A 179 -25.23 20.81 -8.56
C ILE A 179 -23.84 20.89 -7.90
N ASN A 180 -23.01 21.84 -8.33
CA ASN A 180 -21.69 22.08 -7.73
C ASN A 180 -21.76 22.39 -6.23
N ARG A 181 -22.83 23.06 -5.76
CA ARG A 181 -23.04 23.34 -4.33
C ARG A 181 -23.38 22.06 -3.57
N GLN A 182 -24.24 21.22 -4.14
CA GLN A 182 -24.59 19.93 -3.55
C GLN A 182 -23.37 19.00 -3.45
N GLU A 183 -22.53 18.94 -4.47
CA GLU A 183 -21.28 18.17 -4.44
C GLU A 183 -20.33 18.67 -3.35
N LYS A 184 -20.16 19.99 -3.22
CA LYS A 184 -19.34 20.58 -2.15
C LYS A 184 -19.86 20.24 -0.75
N LEU A 185 -21.18 20.25 -0.55
CA LEU A 185 -21.79 19.85 0.72
C LEU A 185 -21.53 18.37 1.03
N LYS A 186 -21.76 17.48 0.05
CA LYS A 186 -21.45 16.05 0.20
C LYS A 186 -19.99 15.79 0.55
N LEU A 187 -19.07 16.52 -0.11
CA LEU A 187 -17.64 16.41 0.14
C LEU A 187 -17.29 16.90 1.55
N ALA A 188 -17.88 18.02 2.00
CA ALA A 188 -17.68 18.55 3.34
C ALA A 188 -18.19 17.58 4.42
N GLU A 189 -19.39 17.02 4.25
CA GLU A 189 -19.95 16.00 5.14
C GLU A 189 -19.07 14.76 5.22
N HIS A 190 -18.56 14.29 4.07
CA HIS A 190 -17.64 13.17 4.03
C HIS A 190 -16.33 13.47 4.77
N HIS A 191 -15.73 14.64 4.53
CA HIS A 191 -14.52 15.06 5.25
C HIS A 191 -14.74 15.17 6.75
N GLN A 192 -15.89 15.68 7.18
CA GLN A 192 -16.24 15.73 8.60
C GLN A 192 -16.34 14.32 9.20
N LYS A 193 -17.03 13.39 8.55
CA LYS A 193 -17.12 12.00 9.00
C LYS A 193 -15.75 11.32 9.10
N VAL A 194 -14.88 11.54 8.11
CA VAL A 194 -13.51 11.00 8.11
C VAL A 194 -12.69 11.60 9.26
N ALA A 195 -12.81 12.91 9.49
CA ALA A 195 -12.11 13.58 10.59
C ALA A 195 -12.59 13.04 11.95
N GLU A 196 -13.90 12.91 12.17
CA GLU A 196 -14.47 12.34 13.40
C GLU A 196 -14.03 10.88 13.61
N ALA A 197 -14.03 10.07 12.55
CA ALA A 197 -13.56 8.69 12.63
C ALA A 197 -12.07 8.60 12.97
N ARG A 198 -11.24 9.48 12.39
CA ARG A 198 -9.81 9.58 12.72
C ARG A 198 -9.61 9.98 14.17
N THR A 199 -10.27 11.04 14.65
CA THR A 199 -10.18 11.47 16.05
C THR A 199 -10.58 10.36 17.02
N LYS A 200 -11.66 9.61 16.73
CA LYS A 200 -12.05 8.45 17.55
C LYS A 200 -10.98 7.36 17.56
N LYS A 201 -10.45 7.02 16.38
CA LYS A 201 -9.36 6.03 16.26
C LYS A 201 -8.10 6.47 17.01
N ASP A 202 -7.77 7.75 16.96
CA ASP A 202 -6.61 8.31 17.64
C ASP A 202 -6.80 8.29 19.16
N GLN A 203 -8.01 8.60 19.64
CA GLN A 203 -8.37 8.49 21.06
C GLN A 203 -8.30 7.04 21.55
N THR A 204 -8.84 6.07 20.79
CA THR A 204 -8.77 4.66 21.20
C THR A 204 -7.33 4.14 21.17
N ASN A 205 -6.54 4.52 20.17
CA ASN A 205 -5.12 4.17 20.12
C ASN A 205 -4.33 4.81 21.25
N ALA A 206 -4.59 6.07 21.58
CA ALA A 206 -3.97 6.76 22.72
C ALA A 206 -4.34 6.09 24.05
N ALA A 207 -5.62 5.71 24.24
CA ALA A 207 -6.07 5.00 25.43
C ALA A 207 -5.41 3.60 25.54
N LYS A 208 -5.32 2.86 24.43
CA LYS A 208 -4.61 1.55 24.39
C LYS A 208 -3.13 1.69 24.72
N ARG A 209 -2.48 2.74 24.19
CA ARG A 209 -1.07 3.04 24.50
C ARG A 209 -0.88 3.38 25.97
N LEU A 210 -1.75 4.24 26.52
CA LEU A 210 -1.70 4.60 27.93
C LEU A 210 -1.95 3.39 28.84
N ALA A 211 -2.94 2.56 28.53
CA ALA A 211 -3.22 1.34 29.28
C ALA A 211 -2.04 0.36 29.24
N ALA A 212 -1.43 0.16 28.06
CA ALA A 212 -0.24 -0.68 27.93
C ALA A 212 0.98 -0.09 28.68
N GLU A 213 1.12 1.23 28.73
CA GLU A 213 2.17 1.89 29.53
C GLU A 213 1.93 1.72 31.02
N GLN A 214 0.69 1.86 31.50
CA GLN A 214 0.30 1.62 32.89
C GLN A 214 0.50 0.15 33.30
N GLU A 215 0.15 -0.79 32.42
CA GLU A 215 0.39 -2.22 32.64
C GLU A 215 1.89 -2.51 32.78
N ILE A 216 2.74 -1.87 31.97
CA ILE A 216 4.19 -1.98 32.12
C ILE A 216 4.62 -1.39 33.47
N ASP A 217 4.19 -0.17 33.81
CA ASP A 217 4.62 0.51 35.05
C ASP A 217 4.18 -0.21 36.34
N ALA A 218 3.08 -0.96 36.30
CA ALA A 218 2.60 -1.76 37.41
C ALA A 218 3.42 -3.05 37.68
N ILE A 219 4.30 -3.45 36.76
CA ILE A 219 5.09 -4.68 36.91
C ILE A 219 6.14 -4.50 37.99
N ILE A 220 6.14 -5.42 38.96
CA ILE A 220 7.23 -5.58 39.92
C ILE A 220 8.38 -6.32 39.22
N PRO A 221 9.52 -5.67 38.96
CA PRO A 221 10.60 -6.24 38.16
C PRO A 221 11.29 -7.41 38.88
N ILE A 222 11.68 -8.43 38.10
CA ILE A 222 12.57 -9.50 38.56
C ILE A 222 14.00 -9.02 38.37
N LEU A 223 14.76 -8.93 39.47
CA LEU A 223 16.06 -8.25 39.48
C LEU A 223 17.25 -9.21 39.60
N THR A 224 17.03 -10.46 40.02
CA THR A 224 18.09 -11.46 40.23
C THR A 224 17.90 -12.68 39.34
N LEU A 225 19.02 -13.27 38.92
CA LEU A 225 19.04 -14.48 38.09
C LEU A 225 18.36 -15.66 38.80
N THR A 226 18.57 -15.77 40.12
CA THR A 226 17.98 -16.82 40.95
C THR A 226 16.46 -16.69 41.06
N GLU A 227 15.92 -15.47 41.15
CA GLU A 227 14.48 -15.21 41.13
C GLU A 227 13.87 -15.55 39.76
N LEU A 228 14.60 -15.30 38.67
CA LEU A 228 14.17 -15.70 37.32
C LEU A 228 14.17 -17.22 37.14
N GLU A 229 15.25 -17.90 37.53
CA GLU A 229 15.41 -19.36 37.41
C GLU A 229 14.36 -20.12 38.23
N SER A 230 14.08 -19.66 39.45
CA SER A 230 13.06 -20.27 40.33
C SER A 230 11.65 -20.22 39.72
N ARG A 231 11.32 -19.15 38.98
CA ARG A 231 10.01 -18.98 38.35
C ARG A 231 9.90 -19.57 36.93
N LEU A 232 11.00 -20.04 36.37
CA LEU A 232 11.04 -20.77 35.08
C LEU A 232 10.86 -22.29 35.24
N LEU A 233 10.93 -22.81 36.46
CA LEU A 233 10.71 -24.23 36.74
C LEU A 233 9.22 -24.58 36.68
N LYS A 234 8.86 -25.55 35.82
CA LYS A 234 7.49 -26.07 35.71
C LYS A 234 7.10 -26.79 37.01
N GLY A 235 5.99 -26.38 37.63
CA GLY A 235 5.45 -26.98 38.85
C GLY A 235 5.43 -26.07 40.08
N VAL A 236 5.87 -24.80 39.94
CA VAL A 236 5.71 -23.75 40.95
C VAL A 236 4.45 -22.92 40.64
N ASP A 237 3.79 -22.39 41.67
CA ASP A 237 2.51 -21.64 41.62
C ASP A 237 2.44 -20.47 40.61
N ARG A 238 3.57 -20.01 40.06
CA ARG A 238 3.66 -18.91 39.10
C ARG A 238 4.75 -19.13 38.05
N TYR A 239 4.54 -20.07 37.14
CA TYR A 239 5.39 -20.26 35.96
C TYR A 239 5.30 -19.05 35.02
N LEU A 240 6.44 -18.45 34.64
CA LEU A 240 6.44 -17.33 33.69
C LEU A 240 6.07 -17.81 32.27
N THR A 241 5.07 -17.16 31.68
CA THR A 241 4.74 -17.36 30.26
C THR A 241 5.64 -16.51 29.36
N VAL A 242 5.65 -16.80 28.05
CA VAL A 242 6.34 -15.97 27.04
C VAL A 242 5.81 -14.54 27.05
N ASN A 243 4.52 -14.34 27.34
CA ASN A 243 3.92 -13.02 27.42
C ASN A 243 4.48 -12.23 28.63
N ASP A 244 4.63 -12.89 29.77
CA ASP A 244 5.21 -12.28 30.97
C ASP A 244 6.67 -11.88 30.74
N LEU A 245 7.48 -12.76 30.14
CA LEU A 245 8.86 -12.43 29.76
C LEU A 245 8.94 -11.22 28.82
N THR A 246 8.00 -11.11 27.88
CA THR A 246 7.91 -9.96 26.97
C THR A 246 7.56 -8.67 27.71
N ARG A 247 6.65 -8.75 28.69
CA ARG A 247 6.29 -7.63 29.57
C ARG A 247 7.47 -7.17 30.43
N TYR A 248 8.20 -8.09 31.07
CA TYR A 248 9.42 -7.78 31.82
C TYR A 248 10.49 -7.13 30.94
N LEU A 249 10.70 -7.66 29.73
CA LEU A 249 11.65 -7.06 28.78
C LEU A 249 11.28 -5.61 28.42
N LYS A 250 9.98 -5.32 28.22
CA LYS A 250 9.51 -3.95 27.95
C LYS A 250 9.76 -3.02 29.15
N TRP A 251 9.51 -3.49 30.37
CA TRP A 251 9.80 -2.73 31.58
C TRP A 251 11.30 -2.38 31.69
N HIS A 252 12.19 -3.35 31.49
CA HIS A 252 13.64 -3.13 31.56
C HIS A 252 14.14 -2.17 30.46
N LYS A 253 13.56 -2.25 29.25
CA LYS A 253 13.88 -1.32 28.16
C LYS A 253 13.44 0.12 28.47
N LYS A 254 12.31 0.32 29.16
CA LYS A 254 11.79 1.64 29.54
C LYS A 254 12.62 2.29 30.65
N ASN A 255 12.94 1.52 31.69
CA ASN A 255 13.50 2.05 32.93
C ASN A 255 15.05 2.08 32.94
N GLY A 256 15.70 1.21 32.15
CA GLY A 256 17.16 1.17 32.06
C GLY A 256 17.86 0.72 33.35
N ILE A 257 19.19 0.77 33.37
CA ILE A 257 20.01 0.25 34.48
C ILE A 257 19.89 1.12 35.74
N ALA A 258 19.85 2.45 35.60
CA ALA A 258 19.79 3.36 36.74
C ALA A 258 18.50 3.24 37.57
N ALA A 259 17.38 2.86 36.94
CA ALA A 259 16.13 2.62 37.65
C ALA A 259 16.14 1.28 38.39
N ILE A 260 16.83 0.27 37.85
CA ILE A 260 17.04 -1.04 38.50
C ILE A 260 17.82 -0.83 39.82
N GLU A 261 18.87 -0.02 39.80
CA GLU A 261 19.67 0.31 41.00
C GLU A 261 18.82 0.99 42.08
N ARG A 262 18.00 1.98 41.73
CA ARG A 262 17.07 2.62 42.67
C ARG A 262 16.04 1.64 43.24
N TYR A 263 15.53 0.73 42.42
CA TYR A 263 14.57 -0.28 42.85
C TYR A 263 15.19 -1.28 43.81
N LEU A 264 16.44 -1.68 43.57
CA LEU A 264 17.22 -2.54 44.47
C LEU A 264 17.46 -1.85 45.81
N GLU A 265 17.91 -0.59 45.79
CA GLU A 265 18.13 0.21 46.99
C GLU A 265 16.85 0.32 47.83
N ALA A 266 15.72 0.70 47.22
CA ALA A 266 14.42 0.79 47.89
C ALA A 266 13.94 -0.55 48.47
N ARG A 267 14.17 -1.67 47.76
CA ARG A 267 13.81 -3.03 48.23
C ARG A 267 14.69 -3.47 49.40
N THR A 268 15.95 -3.07 49.45
CA THR A 268 16.87 -3.36 50.56
C THR A 268 16.68 -2.47 51.79
N SER A 269 16.17 -1.24 51.62
CA SER A 269 15.91 -0.30 52.72
C SER A 269 14.62 -0.59 53.50
N GLY A 270 13.78 -1.53 53.04
CA GLY A 270 12.57 -1.96 53.75
C GLY A 270 11.35 -1.04 53.57
N ASP A 271 11.44 -0.03 52.71
CA ASP A 271 10.36 0.95 52.46
C ASP A 271 9.30 0.46 51.44
N PHE A 272 9.39 -0.80 50.99
CA PHE A 272 8.45 -1.37 50.03
C PHE A 272 7.24 -2.01 50.73
N VAL A 273 6.10 -1.31 50.69
CA VAL A 273 4.81 -1.87 51.12
C VAL A 273 4.38 -2.93 50.10
N ASN A 274 4.36 -4.20 50.53
CA ASN A 274 3.74 -5.28 49.76
C ASN A 274 2.23 -5.02 49.67
N ALA A 275 1.76 -4.53 48.53
CA ALA A 275 0.36 -4.65 48.17
C ALA A 275 0.14 -6.08 47.66
N GLU A 276 -0.29 -6.98 48.55
CA GLU A 276 -0.94 -8.22 48.13
C GLU A 276 -2.24 -7.83 47.41
N VAL A 277 -2.22 -7.91 46.08
CA VAL A 277 -3.43 -7.82 45.27
C VAL A 277 -4.01 -9.23 45.18
N GLU A 278 -4.91 -9.56 46.11
CA GLU A 278 -5.91 -10.59 45.88
C GLU A 278 -6.93 -10.02 44.88
N GLY A 279 -6.90 -10.55 43.65
CA GLY A 279 -7.80 -10.18 42.58
C GLY A 279 -7.98 -11.36 41.64
N GLU A 280 -8.96 -12.19 41.96
CA GLU A 280 -9.55 -13.18 41.06
C GLU A 280 -10.27 -12.39 39.94
N GLU A 281 -9.66 -12.29 38.76
CA GLU A 281 -10.31 -11.72 37.57
C GLU A 281 -10.46 -12.77 36.48
N ASP A 282 -11.73 -13.09 36.25
CA ASP A 282 -12.30 -13.90 35.19
C ASP A 282 -11.84 -13.38 33.82
N HIS A 283 -11.15 -14.22 33.05
CA HIS A 283 -10.69 -13.87 31.71
C HIS A 283 -11.86 -13.94 30.73
N PRO A 284 -12.28 -12.84 30.07
CA PRO A 284 -13.19 -12.96 28.95
C PRO A 284 -12.47 -13.66 27.79
N GLU A 285 -13.08 -14.74 27.33
CA GLU A 285 -12.69 -15.55 26.18
C GLU A 285 -12.63 -14.67 24.92
N VAL A 286 -11.42 -14.31 24.49
CA VAL A 286 -11.19 -13.63 23.20
C VAL A 286 -11.37 -14.68 22.11
N THR A 287 -12.52 -14.64 21.44
CA THR A 287 -12.80 -15.49 20.29
C THR A 287 -12.04 -15.00 19.06
N VAL A 288 -11.74 -15.93 18.15
CA VAL A 288 -10.90 -15.77 16.95
C VAL A 288 -11.44 -14.74 15.93
N GLU A 289 -12.61 -14.14 16.19
CA GLU A 289 -13.27 -13.16 15.34
C GLU A 289 -12.68 -11.74 15.48
N ASP A 290 -11.92 -11.44 16.53
CA ASP A 290 -11.27 -10.13 16.75
C ASP A 290 -9.93 -9.95 16.01
N LEU A 291 -9.45 -10.98 15.31
CA LEU A 291 -8.20 -10.93 14.52
C LEU A 291 -8.42 -10.52 13.05
N GLY A 292 -9.62 -10.09 12.67
CA GLY A 292 -9.93 -9.49 11.37
C GLY A 292 -9.39 -8.07 11.17
N GLY A 293 -8.14 -7.82 11.58
CA GLY A 293 -7.45 -6.56 11.32
C GLY A 293 -6.87 -6.56 9.92
N ASN A 294 -7.61 -6.03 8.96
CA ASN A 294 -7.06 -5.65 7.65
C ASN A 294 -5.85 -4.74 7.88
N SER A 295 -4.67 -5.31 7.65
CA SER A 295 -3.37 -4.66 7.64
C SER A 295 -3.25 -3.79 6.38
N ASP A 296 -4.01 -2.69 6.34
CA ASP A 296 -3.74 -1.61 5.39
C ASP A 296 -2.81 -0.62 6.08
N GLY A 297 -1.56 -1.07 6.24
CA GLY A 297 -0.43 -0.24 6.61
C GLY A 297 -0.11 0.71 5.47
N TYR A 298 -0.78 1.86 5.45
CA TYR A 298 -0.24 3.06 4.82
C TYR A 298 0.32 3.93 5.94
N ASP A 299 1.64 3.85 6.10
CA ASP A 299 2.43 4.88 6.76
C ASP A 299 2.02 6.25 6.20
N SER A 300 1.84 7.20 7.12
CA SER A 300 1.53 8.58 6.77
C SER A 300 2.61 9.16 5.86
N GLU A 301 2.23 9.52 4.63
CA GLU A 301 2.99 10.31 3.63
C GLU A 301 3.63 11.60 4.19
N GLU A 302 3.23 12.04 5.39
CA GLU A 302 3.74 13.26 6.04
C GLU A 302 5.20 13.17 6.52
N GLU A 303 5.77 11.97 6.65
CA GLU A 303 7.16 11.80 7.09
C GLU A 303 8.18 11.83 5.93
N TYR A 304 7.75 11.59 4.68
CA TYR A 304 8.64 11.52 3.51
C TYR A 304 9.15 12.89 3.03
N TYR A 305 8.50 14.00 3.40
CA TYR A 305 8.86 15.35 2.93
C TYR A 305 9.46 16.26 4.02
N ARG A 306 9.91 15.70 5.15
CA ARG A 306 10.71 16.42 6.15
C ARG A 306 12.21 16.15 5.98
N THR A 307 12.78 16.62 4.87
CA THR A 307 14.21 16.92 4.74
C THR A 307 14.38 18.04 3.74
#